data_AF-A0A519PLF9-F1
#
_entry.id   AF-A0A519PLF9-F1
#
_cell.length_a   1.000
_cell.length_b   1.000
_cell.length_c   1.000
_cell.angle_alpha   90.00
_cell.angle_beta   90.00
_cell.angle_gamma   90.00
#
_symmetry.space_group_name_H-M   'P 1'
#
loop_
_entity.id
_entity.type
_entity.pdbx_description
1 polymer ?
#
loop_
_entity_poly.entity_id
_entity_poly.type
_entity_poly.pdbx_seq_one_letter_code
_entity_poly.pdbx_strand_id
1 'polypeptide(L)'
;MHRRRQTHRPGRPLHLLLPELSEAMTDHRIILFRGMNTGGVRAPVTEQRAMAEAMGLKNPRTLLASGNLVVESDRDPGDLEAAVEDAFEATFGRRIAAIVRTPEQWRALIQANPFAAEATDAPSRVLLLLTRDPVPPAAIDAVRAYAVDGERVETVSAGGGAVVFWFANGMGRSRMAERPVGPGVVTGRNWNTVLKLAAMVGLETAA
;
A
#
# COMPACT_ATOMS: atom_id res chain seq x y z
N MET A 1 57.20 -49.04 2.98
CA MET A 1 56.60 -48.01 3.88
C MET A 1 56.86 -46.61 3.33
N HIS A 2 55.99 -46.05 2.50
CA HIS A 2 56.07 -44.65 2.06
C HIS A 2 54.67 -44.01 2.11
N ARG A 3 54.45 -43.13 3.10
CA ARG A 3 53.23 -42.32 3.25
C ARG A 3 53.26 -41.18 2.22
N ARG A 4 52.29 -41.15 1.30
CA ARG A 4 52.01 -40.00 0.43
C ARG A 4 51.27 -38.92 1.23
N ARG A 5 51.81 -37.70 1.23
CA ARG A 5 51.16 -36.49 1.79
C ARG A 5 50.01 -36.07 0.87
N GLN A 6 48.83 -35.90 1.46
CA GLN A 6 47.66 -35.28 0.83
C GLN A 6 47.93 -33.80 0.59
N THR A 7 47.75 -33.33 -0.65
CA THR A 7 47.68 -31.91 -0.98
C THR A 7 46.26 -31.42 -0.73
N HIS A 8 46.08 -30.67 0.35
CA HIS A 8 44.84 -29.99 0.69
C HIS A 8 44.65 -28.81 -0.27
N ARG A 9 43.69 -28.89 -1.19
CA ARG A 9 43.17 -27.70 -1.91
C ARG A 9 42.16 -27.02 -0.99
N PRO A 10 42.31 -25.74 -0.62
CA PRO A 10 41.26 -25.07 0.10
C PRO A 10 40.05 -24.88 -0.84
N GLY A 11 38.89 -25.31 -0.39
CA GLY A 11 37.62 -25.05 -1.08
C GLY A 11 37.40 -23.55 -1.22
N ARG A 12 36.90 -23.13 -2.38
CA ARG A 12 36.41 -21.76 -2.57
C ARG A 12 35.36 -21.48 -1.49
N PRO A 13 35.47 -20.38 -0.72
CA PRO A 13 34.47 -20.06 0.28
C PRO A 13 33.15 -19.67 -0.39
N LEU A 14 32.08 -20.32 0.05
CA LEU A 14 30.67 -20.22 -0.36
C LEU A 14 30.00 -18.90 0.08
N HIS A 15 30.67 -17.75 -0.10
CA HIS A 15 30.18 -16.45 0.40
C HIS A 15 29.90 -15.40 -0.68
N LEU A 16 29.78 -15.80 -1.94
CA LEU A 16 29.66 -14.87 -3.08
C LEU A 16 28.49 -15.19 -4.01
N LEU A 17 27.31 -15.40 -3.43
CA LEU A 17 26.04 -15.36 -4.16
C LEU A 17 24.98 -14.82 -3.20
N LEU A 18 24.88 -13.49 -3.11
CA LEU A 18 23.65 -12.69 -2.91
C LEU A 18 23.99 -11.27 -2.42
N PRO A 19 24.29 -10.32 -3.33
CA PRO A 19 23.98 -8.90 -3.06
C PRO A 19 22.73 -8.42 -3.81
N GLU A 20 22.15 -9.18 -4.74
CA GLU A 20 21.14 -8.63 -5.67
C GLU A 20 19.70 -8.59 -5.14
N LEU A 21 19.37 -9.22 -4.01
CA LEU A 21 18.01 -9.18 -3.47
C LEU A 21 17.72 -7.98 -2.56
N SER A 22 18.73 -7.19 -2.20
CA SER A 22 18.55 -6.03 -1.30
C SER A 22 18.35 -4.70 -2.04
N GLU A 23 18.80 -4.56 -3.29
CA GLU A 23 18.62 -3.32 -4.07
C GLU A 23 17.27 -3.28 -4.81
N ALA A 24 16.67 -4.43 -5.12
CA ALA A 24 15.43 -4.50 -5.92
C ALA A 24 14.15 -4.03 -5.18
N MET A 25 14.21 -3.81 -3.86
CA MET A 25 13.03 -3.45 -3.07
C MET A 25 12.73 -1.95 -3.07
N THR A 26 13.72 -1.07 -3.24
CA THR A 26 13.54 0.40 -3.12
C THR A 26 12.83 1.05 -4.30
N ASP A 27 12.73 0.36 -5.42
CA ASP A 27 12.21 0.95 -6.66
C ASP A 27 10.70 0.80 -6.79
N HIS A 28 10.05 -0.01 -5.96
CA HIS A 28 8.61 -0.18 -6.07
C HIS A 28 7.85 1.07 -5.60
N ARG A 29 6.72 1.36 -6.25
CA ARG A 29 5.75 2.38 -5.83
C ARG A 29 4.35 1.78 -5.86
N ILE A 30 3.63 1.92 -4.75
CA ILE A 30 2.23 1.52 -4.60
C ILE A 30 1.37 2.77 -4.81
N ILE A 31 0.70 2.85 -5.94
CA ILE A 31 -0.16 3.96 -6.36
C ILE A 31 -1.62 3.61 -6.10
N LEU A 32 -2.30 4.43 -5.31
CA LEU A 32 -3.64 4.18 -4.80
C LEU A 32 -4.58 5.31 -5.21
N PHE A 33 -5.33 5.07 -6.27
CA PHE A 33 -6.33 6.01 -6.76
C PHE A 33 -7.54 6.07 -5.81
N ARG A 34 -8.07 7.27 -5.61
CA ARG A 34 -9.30 7.52 -4.84
C ARG A 34 -10.54 7.33 -5.73
N GLY A 35 -11.51 6.55 -5.28
CA GLY A 35 -12.87 6.58 -5.85
C GLY A 35 -13.01 6.08 -7.30
N MET A 36 -12.08 5.26 -7.81
CA MET A 36 -12.16 4.68 -9.17
C MET A 36 -13.50 3.98 -9.46
N ASN A 37 -14.10 3.34 -8.46
CA ASN A 37 -15.35 2.58 -8.63
C ASN A 37 -16.62 3.36 -8.27
N THR A 38 -16.51 4.60 -7.80
CA THR A 38 -17.65 5.39 -7.29
C THR A 38 -17.99 6.60 -8.15
N GLY A 39 -17.20 6.88 -9.20
CA GLY A 39 -17.30 8.11 -9.98
C GLY A 39 -17.73 7.95 -11.44
N GLY A 40 -17.98 6.74 -11.94
CA GLY A 40 -18.34 6.52 -13.36
C GLY A 40 -17.16 6.67 -14.35
N VAL A 41 -15.92 6.74 -13.87
CA VAL A 41 -14.74 6.68 -14.75
C VAL A 41 -14.45 5.23 -15.07
N ARG A 42 -14.48 4.90 -16.36
CA ARG A 42 -14.06 3.59 -16.85
C ARG A 42 -12.56 3.66 -17.15
N ALA A 43 -11.75 3.09 -16.27
CA ALA A 43 -10.31 2.92 -16.48
C ALA A 43 -9.98 1.43 -16.47
N PRO A 44 -10.02 0.73 -17.61
CA PRO A 44 -9.65 -0.68 -17.69
C PRO A 44 -8.22 -0.92 -17.21
N VAL A 45 -7.97 -2.07 -16.56
CA VAL A 45 -6.66 -2.38 -15.99
C VAL A 45 -5.53 -2.41 -17.03
N THR A 46 -5.84 -2.77 -18.27
CA THR A 46 -4.89 -2.77 -19.39
C THR A 46 -4.48 -1.36 -19.77
N GLU A 47 -5.44 -0.43 -19.82
CA GLU A 47 -5.19 0.98 -20.13
C GLU A 47 -4.45 1.69 -18.98
N GLN A 48 -4.75 1.34 -17.72
CA GLN A 48 -3.99 1.85 -16.57
C GLN A 48 -2.49 1.47 -16.65
N ARG A 49 -2.19 0.22 -17.07
CA ARG A 49 -0.80 -0.22 -17.25
C ARG A 49 -0.14 0.47 -18.44
N ALA A 50 -0.84 0.57 -19.56
CA ALA A 50 -0.34 1.28 -20.74
C ALA A 50 -0.06 2.77 -20.44
N MET A 51 -0.91 3.43 -19.64
CA MET A 51 -0.67 4.79 -19.15
C MET A 51 0.62 4.87 -18.34
N ALA A 52 0.83 3.95 -17.39
CA ALA A 52 2.06 3.92 -16.61
C ALA A 52 3.32 3.66 -17.46
N GLU A 53 3.25 2.75 -18.41
CA GLU A 53 4.32 2.51 -19.40
C GLU A 53 4.63 3.78 -20.21
N ALA A 54 3.60 4.50 -20.69
CA ALA A 54 3.76 5.75 -21.42
C ALA A 54 4.40 6.87 -20.58
N MET A 55 4.21 6.85 -19.25
CA MET A 55 4.89 7.74 -18.32
C MET A 55 6.36 7.36 -18.06
N GLY A 56 6.83 6.23 -18.61
CA GLY A 56 8.15 5.67 -18.36
C GLY A 56 8.27 4.88 -17.06
N LEU A 57 7.15 4.52 -16.43
CA LEU A 57 7.13 3.68 -15.23
C LEU A 57 7.30 2.21 -15.64
N LYS A 58 8.08 1.45 -14.87
CA LYS A 58 8.44 0.08 -15.23
C LYS A 58 7.52 -0.94 -14.54
N ASN A 59 7.38 -2.10 -15.16
CA ASN A 59 6.69 -3.29 -14.62
C ASN A 59 5.31 -3.02 -13.97
N PRO A 60 4.38 -2.32 -14.66
CA PRO A 60 3.09 -1.98 -14.08
C PRO A 60 2.23 -3.22 -13.82
N ARG A 61 1.77 -3.36 -12.58
CA ARG A 61 0.92 -4.46 -12.11
C ARG A 61 -0.28 -3.89 -11.36
N THR A 62 -1.46 -4.43 -11.61
CA THR A 62 -2.70 -3.98 -10.97
C THR A 62 -3.23 -5.04 -10.02
N LEU A 63 -3.79 -4.62 -8.89
CA LEU A 63 -4.50 -5.52 -7.97
C LEU A 63 -6.00 -5.25 -8.01
N LEU A 64 -6.77 -6.22 -8.49
CA LEU A 64 -8.21 -6.11 -8.76
C LEU A 64 -8.53 -4.98 -9.77
N ALA A 65 -9.81 -4.72 -10.01
CA ALA A 65 -10.25 -3.55 -10.80
C ALA A 65 -10.14 -2.23 -10.01
N SER A 66 -9.67 -2.28 -8.75
CA SER A 66 -9.86 -1.24 -7.75
C SER A 66 -8.65 -0.34 -7.58
N GLY A 67 -8.40 0.60 -8.49
CA GLY A 67 -7.53 1.76 -8.21
C GLY A 67 -6.17 1.46 -7.56
N ASN A 68 -5.56 0.32 -7.85
CA ASN A 68 -4.31 -0.15 -7.27
C ASN A 68 -3.34 -0.42 -8.40
N LEU A 69 -2.24 0.30 -8.41
CA LEU A 69 -1.21 0.15 -9.42
C LEU A 69 0.15 0.10 -8.72
N VAL A 70 0.90 -0.97 -8.96
CA VAL A 70 2.26 -1.15 -8.50
C VAL A 70 3.18 -1.00 -9.69
N VAL A 71 4.19 -0.14 -9.57
CA VAL A 71 5.20 0.10 -10.61
C VAL A 71 6.59 0.10 -9.99
N GLU A 72 7.60 0.11 -10.83
CA GLU A 72 8.98 0.44 -10.48
C GLU A 72 9.30 1.86 -10.96
N SER A 73 9.81 2.69 -10.06
CA SER A 73 10.21 4.08 -10.29
C SER A 73 11.09 4.58 -9.15
N ASP A 74 12.11 5.37 -9.50
CA ASP A 74 12.97 6.13 -8.59
C ASP A 74 12.37 7.48 -8.18
N ARG A 75 11.25 7.90 -8.78
CA ARG A 75 10.61 9.20 -8.50
C ARG A 75 10.16 9.30 -7.04
N ASP A 76 10.21 10.52 -6.52
CA ASP A 76 9.64 10.85 -5.22
C ASP A 76 8.12 10.55 -5.20
N PRO A 77 7.57 10.00 -4.10
CA PRO A 77 6.14 9.73 -4.01
C PRO A 77 5.25 10.94 -4.31
N GLY A 78 5.58 12.14 -3.80
CA GLY A 78 4.77 13.35 -4.00
C GLY A 78 4.77 13.82 -5.46
N ASP A 79 5.94 13.78 -6.10
CA ASP A 79 6.04 14.09 -7.54
C ASP A 79 5.28 13.08 -8.40
N LEU A 80 5.34 11.80 -8.02
CA LEU A 80 4.62 10.74 -8.71
C LEU A 80 3.10 10.82 -8.51
N GLU A 81 2.63 11.28 -7.34
CA GLU A 81 1.21 11.58 -7.11
C GLU A 81 0.69 12.61 -8.12
N ALA A 82 1.36 13.75 -8.26
CA ALA A 82 0.94 14.79 -9.20
C ALA A 82 1.01 14.30 -10.66
N ALA A 83 2.11 13.65 -11.04
CA ALA A 83 2.32 13.18 -12.40
C ALA A 83 1.30 12.11 -12.82
N VAL A 84 0.94 11.18 -11.92
CA VAL A 84 -0.05 10.14 -12.25
C VAL A 84 -1.47 10.71 -12.31
N GLU A 85 -1.79 11.73 -11.50
CA GLU A 85 -3.06 12.43 -11.60
C GLU A 85 -3.23 13.13 -12.95
N ASP A 86 -2.19 13.82 -13.43
CA ASP A 86 -2.17 14.49 -14.75
C ASP A 86 -2.31 13.47 -15.88
N ALA A 87 -1.54 12.37 -15.83
CA ALA A 87 -1.59 11.32 -16.83
C ALA A 87 -2.97 10.63 -16.86
N PHE A 88 -3.58 10.45 -15.69
CA PHE A 88 -4.90 9.85 -15.57
C PHE A 88 -5.97 10.76 -16.18
N GLU A 89 -5.87 12.08 -15.97
CA GLU A 89 -6.73 13.07 -16.61
C GLU A 89 -6.59 13.08 -18.13
N ALA A 90 -5.35 13.10 -18.64
CA ALA A 90 -5.07 13.07 -20.07
C ALA A 90 -5.58 11.78 -20.76
N THR A 91 -5.51 10.65 -20.06
CA THR A 91 -5.86 9.33 -20.62
C THR A 91 -7.35 9.02 -20.51
N PHE A 92 -7.96 9.32 -19.36
CA PHE A 92 -9.33 8.90 -19.04
C PHE A 92 -10.32 10.07 -18.97
N GLY A 93 -9.88 11.29 -19.26
CA GLY A 93 -10.72 12.49 -19.31
C GLY A 93 -11.19 12.98 -17.95
N ARG A 94 -10.58 12.50 -16.85
CA ARG A 94 -10.91 12.93 -15.49
C ARG A 94 -9.72 12.82 -14.57
N ARG A 95 -9.41 13.90 -13.88
CA ARG A 95 -8.44 13.86 -12.78
C ARG A 95 -8.95 13.01 -11.62
N ILE A 96 -8.16 12.04 -11.18
CA ILE A 96 -8.42 11.23 -9.99
C ILE A 96 -7.23 11.31 -9.05
N ALA A 97 -7.47 11.79 -7.82
CA ALA A 97 -6.43 11.89 -6.81
C ALA A 97 -5.79 10.53 -6.49
N ALA A 98 -4.46 10.50 -6.33
CA ALA A 98 -3.69 9.30 -6.05
C ALA A 98 -2.83 9.44 -4.79
N ILE A 99 -2.72 8.41 -3.96
CA ILE A 99 -1.75 8.38 -2.86
C ILE A 99 -0.65 7.37 -3.22
N VAL A 100 0.61 7.77 -3.12
CA VAL A 100 1.77 6.91 -3.43
C VAL A 100 2.50 6.52 -2.15
N ARG A 101 2.88 5.24 -2.06
CA ARG A 101 3.71 4.72 -0.96
C ARG A 101 4.88 3.88 -1.47
N THR A 102 6.02 3.99 -0.80
CA THR A 102 7.14 3.03 -0.97
C THR A 102 6.88 1.75 -0.17
N PRO A 103 7.59 0.65 -0.45
CA PRO A 103 7.51 -0.56 0.37
C PRO A 103 7.90 -0.34 1.83
N GLU A 104 8.84 0.56 2.11
CA GLU A 104 9.25 0.91 3.48
C GLU A 104 8.10 1.59 4.23
N GLN A 105 7.44 2.56 3.58
CA GLN A 105 6.26 3.21 4.14
C GLN A 105 5.12 2.20 4.34
N TRP A 106 4.90 1.31 3.37
CA TRP A 106 3.87 0.27 3.47
C TRP A 106 4.14 -0.72 4.61
N ARG A 107 5.39 -1.17 4.76
CA ARG A 107 5.84 -2.01 5.87
C ARG A 107 5.60 -1.33 7.21
N ALA A 108 5.94 -0.05 7.32
CA ALA A 108 5.73 0.73 8.54
C ALA A 108 4.24 0.86 8.90
N LEU A 109 3.35 1.05 7.91
CA LEU A 109 1.90 1.04 8.12
C LEU A 109 1.38 -0.31 8.62
N ILE A 110 1.88 -1.42 8.06
CA ILE A 110 1.50 -2.77 8.47
C ILE A 110 1.93 -3.05 9.92
N GLN A 111 3.18 -2.71 10.26
CA GLN A 111 3.73 -2.92 11.61
C GLN A 111 3.06 -2.05 12.67
N ALA A 112 2.56 -0.87 12.29
CA ALA A 112 1.90 0.06 13.19
C ALA A 112 0.38 -0.18 13.32
N ASN A 113 -0.16 -1.28 12.78
CA ASN A 113 -1.59 -1.59 12.87
C ASN A 113 -2.02 -1.82 14.34
N PRO A 114 -2.92 -0.98 14.89
CA PRO A 114 -3.40 -1.15 16.27
C PRO A 114 -4.38 -2.32 16.44
N PHE A 115 -4.86 -2.89 15.33
CA PHE A 115 -5.84 -3.99 15.31
C PHE A 115 -5.25 -5.25 14.69
N ALA A 116 -4.07 -5.66 15.15
CA ALA A 116 -3.35 -6.80 14.60
C ALA A 116 -4.14 -8.12 14.76
N ALA A 117 -4.73 -8.36 15.94
CA ALA A 117 -5.52 -9.57 16.18
C ALA A 117 -6.76 -9.64 15.29
N GLU A 118 -7.46 -8.51 15.14
CA GLU A 118 -8.65 -8.39 14.30
C GLU A 118 -8.31 -8.46 12.81
N ALA A 119 -7.12 -7.99 12.43
CA ALA A 119 -6.61 -8.10 11.08
C ALA A 119 -6.25 -9.55 10.70
N THR A 120 -5.80 -10.36 11.65
CA THR A 120 -5.58 -11.80 11.46
C THR A 120 -6.91 -12.56 11.38
N ASP A 121 -7.86 -12.28 12.27
CA ASP A 121 -9.15 -12.99 12.34
C ASP A 121 -10.13 -12.58 11.22
N ALA A 122 -10.28 -11.28 10.98
CA ALA A 122 -11.27 -10.72 10.06
C ALA A 122 -10.68 -9.56 9.21
N PRO A 123 -9.70 -9.84 8.33
CA PRO A 123 -8.98 -8.82 7.55
C PRO A 123 -9.88 -7.96 6.64
N SER A 124 -11.05 -8.46 6.23
CA SER A 124 -12.01 -7.69 5.43
C SER A 124 -12.72 -6.59 6.22
N ARG A 125 -12.66 -6.64 7.56
CA ARG A 125 -13.30 -5.69 8.50
C ARG A 125 -12.32 -4.66 9.06
N VAL A 126 -11.03 -4.84 8.82
CA VAL A 126 -10.02 -3.80 9.09
C VAL A 126 -9.79 -2.98 7.83
N LEU A 127 -9.95 -1.66 7.94
CA LEU A 127 -9.70 -0.71 6.84
C LEU A 127 -8.50 0.16 7.18
N LEU A 128 -7.51 0.16 6.29
CA LEU A 128 -6.46 1.16 6.26
C LEU A 128 -6.92 2.31 5.36
N LEU A 129 -7.27 3.44 5.96
CA LEU A 129 -7.58 4.67 5.26
C LEU A 129 -6.31 5.51 5.15
N LEU A 130 -5.67 5.48 3.99
CA LEU A 130 -4.49 6.29 3.73
C LEU A 130 -4.85 7.76 3.62
N THR A 131 -3.99 8.61 4.14
CA THR A 131 -4.16 10.06 4.17
C THR A 131 -2.96 10.69 3.49
N ARG A 132 -3.19 11.64 2.57
CA ARG A 132 -2.10 12.44 1.99
C ARG A 132 -1.53 13.42 3.02
N ASP A 133 -2.42 14.00 3.83
CA ASP A 133 -2.11 15.00 4.84
C ASP A 133 -2.41 14.48 6.25
N PRO A 134 -1.78 15.03 7.31
CA PRO A 134 -2.13 14.71 8.69
C PRO A 134 -3.62 14.94 8.98
N VAL A 135 -4.25 13.99 9.67
CA VAL A 135 -5.65 14.13 10.08
C VAL A 135 -5.73 14.88 11.41
N PRO A 136 -6.56 15.93 11.52
CA PRO A 136 -6.76 16.63 12.79
C PRO A 136 -7.34 15.69 13.86
N PRO A 137 -6.82 15.69 15.09
CA PRO A 137 -7.35 14.85 16.18
C PRO A 137 -8.86 15.02 16.38
N ALA A 138 -9.37 16.25 16.32
CA ALA A 138 -10.79 16.55 16.45
C ALA A 138 -11.67 15.86 15.37
N ALA A 139 -11.14 15.64 14.17
CA ALA A 139 -11.86 14.90 13.14
C ALA A 139 -12.00 13.41 13.50
N ILE A 140 -10.97 12.83 14.12
CA ILE A 140 -10.98 11.44 14.60
C ILE A 140 -11.94 11.29 15.77
N ASP A 141 -11.94 12.23 16.71
CA ASP A 141 -12.88 12.22 17.84
C ASP A 141 -14.34 12.30 17.35
N ALA A 142 -14.60 13.16 16.36
CA ALA A 142 -15.91 13.26 15.73
C ALA A 142 -16.35 11.97 15.04
N VAL A 143 -15.44 11.25 14.38
CA VAL A 143 -15.71 9.93 13.79
C VAL A 143 -15.96 8.89 14.89
N ARG A 144 -15.10 8.86 15.93
CA ARG A 144 -15.17 7.91 17.05
C ARG A 144 -16.49 8.00 17.81
N ALA A 145 -17.10 9.18 17.89
CA ALA A 145 -18.43 9.37 18.50
C ALA A 145 -19.55 8.55 17.84
N TYR A 146 -19.35 8.03 16.62
CA TYR A 146 -20.30 7.16 15.93
C TYR A 146 -19.97 5.67 16.03
N ALA A 147 -18.90 5.30 16.72
CA ALA A 147 -18.55 3.90 16.95
C ALA A 147 -19.64 3.20 17.76
N VAL A 148 -20.07 2.04 17.28
CA VAL A 148 -21.06 1.18 17.94
C VAL A 148 -20.54 -0.25 18.00
N ASP A 149 -21.11 -1.08 18.87
CA ASP A 149 -20.88 -2.53 18.88
C ASP A 149 -19.39 -2.97 18.89
N GLY A 150 -18.52 -2.23 19.59
CA GLY A 150 -17.09 -2.53 19.71
C GLY A 150 -16.24 -2.11 18.50
N GLU A 151 -16.81 -1.33 17.58
CA GLU A 151 -16.05 -0.64 16.54
C GLU A 151 -14.99 0.30 17.15
N ARG A 152 -13.84 0.40 16.47
CA ARG A 152 -12.72 1.24 16.91
C ARG A 152 -12.08 1.95 15.72
N VAL A 153 -11.48 3.11 15.98
CA VAL A 153 -10.75 3.91 15.00
C VAL A 153 -9.53 4.51 15.68
N GLU A 154 -8.37 4.43 15.03
CA GLU A 154 -7.11 4.95 15.56
C GLU A 154 -6.25 5.57 14.44
N THR A 155 -5.46 6.59 14.77
CA THR A 155 -4.50 7.19 13.85
C THR A 155 -3.15 6.50 13.92
N VAL A 156 -2.51 6.34 12.76
CA VAL A 156 -1.14 5.85 12.62
C VAL A 156 -0.31 6.93 11.93
N SER A 157 0.77 7.39 12.56
CA SER A 157 1.69 8.38 11.96
C SER A 157 2.80 7.75 11.11
N ALA A 158 3.01 6.43 11.22
CA ALA A 158 4.00 5.70 10.45
C ALA A 158 3.70 5.71 8.94
N GLY A 159 4.74 5.54 8.11
CA GLY A 159 4.58 5.34 6.67
C GLY A 159 3.80 6.43 5.92
N GLY A 160 3.93 7.69 6.35
CA GLY A 160 3.24 8.83 5.73
C GLY A 160 1.81 9.05 6.23
N GLY A 161 1.36 8.32 7.25
CA GLY A 161 0.08 8.56 7.90
C GLY A 161 -1.08 7.72 7.34
N ALA A 162 -1.92 7.25 8.26
CA ALA A 162 -3.19 6.60 7.96
C ALA A 162 -4.15 6.68 9.17
N VAL A 163 -5.41 6.35 8.91
CA VAL A 163 -6.41 6.04 9.94
C VAL A 163 -6.82 4.59 9.76
N VAL A 164 -6.77 3.82 10.84
CA VAL A 164 -7.16 2.41 10.84
C VAL A 164 -8.52 2.29 11.50
N PHE A 165 -9.42 1.57 10.85
CA PHE A 165 -10.75 1.25 11.38
C PHE A 165 -10.87 -0.24 11.63
N TRP A 166 -11.47 -0.59 12.76
CA TRP A 166 -12.05 -1.90 13.01
C TRP A 166 -13.57 -1.81 12.96
N PHE A 167 -14.16 -2.45 11.96
CA PHE A 167 -15.61 -2.54 11.79
C PHE A 167 -16.12 -3.89 12.32
N ALA A 168 -16.43 -3.97 13.61
CA ALA A 168 -16.80 -5.22 14.29
C ALA A 168 -17.86 -6.04 13.52
N ASN A 169 -18.86 -5.34 12.98
CA ASN A 169 -19.97 -5.91 12.21
C ASN A 169 -19.85 -5.66 10.68
N GLY A 170 -18.68 -5.25 10.19
CA GLY A 170 -18.43 -4.97 8.79
C GLY A 170 -18.79 -3.53 8.39
N MET A 171 -18.02 -2.99 7.45
CA MET A 171 -18.01 -1.57 7.07
C MET A 171 -19.38 -1.04 6.61
N GLY A 172 -20.15 -1.82 5.84
CA GLY A 172 -21.44 -1.39 5.29
C GLY A 172 -22.54 -1.15 6.34
N ARG A 173 -22.31 -1.53 7.60
CA ARG A 173 -23.22 -1.27 8.72
C ARG A 173 -22.70 -0.18 9.68
N SER A 174 -21.49 0.30 9.47
CA SER A 174 -20.85 1.24 10.38
C SER A 174 -21.27 2.68 10.11
N ARG A 175 -21.69 3.37 11.16
CA ARG A 175 -21.95 4.81 11.10
C ARG A 175 -20.67 5.64 11.00
N MET A 176 -19.52 5.09 11.39
CA MET A 176 -18.21 5.75 11.21
C MET A 176 -17.82 5.83 9.73
N ALA A 177 -18.16 4.82 8.93
CA ALA A 177 -17.78 4.75 7.52
C ALA A 177 -18.41 5.86 6.66
N GLU A 178 -19.50 6.47 7.14
CA GLU A 178 -20.18 7.59 6.51
C GLU A 178 -19.55 8.95 6.84
N ARG A 179 -18.63 8.99 7.81
CA ARG A 179 -18.09 10.25 8.34
C ARG A 179 -16.80 10.62 7.62
N PRO A 180 -16.64 11.90 7.24
CA PRO A 180 -15.41 12.37 6.64
C PRO A 180 -14.27 12.34 7.66
N VAL A 181 -13.12 11.85 7.22
CA VAL A 181 -11.88 11.84 8.00
C VAL A 181 -11.04 13.04 7.58
N GLY A 182 -11.47 14.22 8.02
CA GLY A 182 -10.84 15.49 7.67
C GLY A 182 -11.06 15.94 6.21
N PRO A 183 -10.49 17.11 5.83
CA PRO A 183 -10.69 17.70 4.50
C PRO A 183 -9.73 17.15 3.42
N GLY A 184 -8.70 16.40 3.81
CA GLY A 184 -7.62 15.96 2.92
C GLY A 184 -8.00 14.81 1.97
N VAL A 185 -7.08 14.48 1.07
CA VAL A 185 -7.23 13.32 0.18
C VAL A 185 -7.05 12.04 0.99
N VAL A 186 -8.06 11.17 0.92
CA VAL A 186 -8.04 9.85 1.55
C VAL A 186 -8.44 8.73 0.59
N THR A 187 -7.86 7.54 0.76
CA THR A 187 -8.24 6.34 0.01
C THR A 187 -8.14 5.09 0.89
N GLY A 188 -9.22 4.29 0.92
CA GLY A 188 -9.34 3.15 1.83
C GLY A 188 -9.00 1.82 1.16
N ARG A 189 -8.23 0.97 1.83
CA ARG A 189 -8.00 -0.44 1.45
C ARG A 189 -8.27 -1.34 2.65
N ASN A 190 -9.08 -2.38 2.46
CA ASN A 190 -9.24 -3.38 3.52
C ASN A 190 -7.93 -4.17 3.70
N TRP A 191 -7.78 -4.85 4.82
CA TRP A 191 -6.51 -5.48 5.18
C TRP A 191 -6.10 -6.61 4.21
N ASN A 192 -7.08 -7.32 3.62
CA ASN A 192 -6.79 -8.28 2.55
C ASN A 192 -6.06 -7.63 1.36
N THR A 193 -6.48 -6.43 0.96
CA THR A 193 -5.80 -5.68 -0.10
C THR A 193 -4.44 -5.18 0.37
N VAL A 194 -4.32 -4.74 1.63
CA VAL A 194 -3.05 -4.28 2.21
C VAL A 194 -1.97 -5.37 2.13
N LEU A 195 -2.30 -6.59 2.55
CA LEU A 195 -1.37 -7.72 2.53
C LEU A 195 -1.04 -8.18 1.11
N LYS A 196 -2.01 -8.19 0.19
CA LYS A 196 -1.76 -8.52 -1.22
C LYS A 196 -0.84 -7.51 -1.91
N LEU A 197 -0.99 -6.22 -1.62
CA LEU A 197 -0.08 -5.19 -2.12
C LEU A 197 1.33 -5.37 -1.53
N ALA A 198 1.43 -5.70 -0.25
CA ALA A 198 2.70 -6.01 0.40
C ALA A 198 3.44 -7.16 -0.31
N ALA A 199 2.73 -8.25 -0.59
CA ALA A 199 3.29 -9.39 -1.33
C ALA A 199 3.75 -9.01 -2.75
N MET A 200 3.02 -8.13 -3.44
CA MET A 200 3.40 -7.66 -4.78
C MET A 200 4.72 -6.89 -4.80
N VAL A 201 5.09 -6.24 -3.70
CA VAL A 201 6.34 -5.50 -3.54
C VAL A 201 7.39 -6.26 -2.71
N GLY A 202 7.22 -7.58 -2.55
CA GLY A 202 8.20 -8.45 -1.90
C GLY A 202 8.31 -8.29 -0.38
N LEU A 203 7.30 -7.70 0.27
CA LEU A 203 7.25 -7.62 1.73
C LEU A 203 6.76 -8.95 2.31
N GLU A 204 7.59 -9.55 3.15
CA GLU A 204 7.15 -10.61 4.05
C GLU A 204 6.27 -9.98 5.14
N THR A 205 4.99 -10.32 5.12
CA THR A 205 4.06 -9.97 6.19
C THR A 205 3.92 -11.18 7.08
N ALA A 206 4.33 -11.08 8.35
CA ALA A 206 4.03 -12.12 9.33
C ALA A 206 2.51 -12.32 9.38
N ALA A 207 2.06 -13.56 9.17
CA ALA A 207 0.67 -13.95 9.24
C ALA A 207 0.17 -14.00 10.69
#